data_AF-A0A371CBL3-F1
#
_entry.id   AF-A0A371CBL3-F1
#
_cell.length_a   1.000
_cell.length_b   1.000
_cell.length_c   1.000
_cell.angle_alpha   90.00
_cell.angle_beta   90.00
_cell.angle_gamma   90.00
#
_symmetry.space_group_name_H-M   'P 1'
#
loop_
_entity.id
_entity.type
_entity.pdbx_description
1 polymer ?
#
loop_
_entity_poly.entity_id
_entity_poly.type
_entity_poly.pdbx_seq_one_letter_code
_entity_poly.pdbx_strand_id
1 'polypeptide(L)'
;MKSNVPAIPSETDTPSNRTSLHEVVVNLVLMREHAVDTIRLTRIRVDALGQELTHTTRESNGHLTCEQLSAFEDKMETLQTQLLKAQLVQALTSHFLDVVIRWPSSNLDMRTIRKEARMRLQARLEMDDDGRRRNDDYDSFPSDPETAMSSLMSLLTKMAV
;
A
#
# COMPACT_ATOMS: atom_id res chain seq x y z
N MET A 1 31.45 56.04 15.23
CA MET A 1 32.08 55.20 14.20
C MET A 1 31.36 53.86 14.19
N LYS A 2 30.78 53.48 13.05
CA LYS A 2 29.93 52.29 12.90
C LYS A 2 30.79 51.02 12.99
N SER A 3 30.41 50.10 13.87
CA SER A 3 31.05 48.79 14.02
C SER A 3 30.62 47.90 12.86
N ASN A 4 31.58 47.50 12.01
CA ASN A 4 31.39 46.48 10.99
C ASN A 4 31.51 45.09 11.65
N VAL A 5 30.37 44.53 12.05
CA VAL A 5 30.26 43.09 12.29
C VAL A 5 29.87 42.45 10.95
N PRO A 6 30.67 41.51 10.40
CA PRO A 6 30.26 40.80 9.19
C PRO A 6 29.03 39.95 9.54
N ALA A 7 27.94 40.15 8.79
CA ALA A 7 26.76 39.31 8.87
C ALA A 7 27.17 37.88 8.52
N ILE A 8 27.02 36.96 9.47
CA ILE A 8 27.09 35.53 9.21
C ILE A 8 25.96 35.25 8.21
N PRO A 9 26.23 34.70 7.01
CA PRO A 9 25.17 34.29 6.12
C PRO A 9 24.41 33.17 6.83
N SER A 10 23.11 33.39 7.08
CA SER A 10 22.24 32.33 7.57
C SER A 10 22.28 31.18 6.58
N GLU A 11 22.93 30.09 6.99
CA GLU A 11 22.88 28.80 6.31
C GLU A 11 21.41 28.38 6.21
N THR A 12 20.86 28.53 5.00
CA THR A 12 19.95 27.58 4.36
C THR A 12 19.03 26.78 5.28
N ASP A 13 17.91 27.39 5.72
CA ASP A 13 16.74 26.61 6.12
C ASP A 13 15.86 26.34 4.89
N THR A 14 16.27 25.36 4.09
CA THR A 14 15.31 24.57 3.32
C THR A 14 15.07 23.27 4.07
N PRO A 15 13.95 23.10 4.80
CA PRO A 15 13.44 21.78 5.10
C PRO A 15 12.51 21.37 3.97
N SER A 16 13.12 21.01 2.84
CA SER A 16 12.57 19.91 2.05
C SER A 16 12.61 18.66 2.96
N ASN A 17 11.53 17.86 3.00
CA ASN A 17 11.51 16.49 3.55
C ASN A 17 11.28 16.22 5.07
N ARG A 18 10.40 16.94 5.78
CA ARG A 18 9.85 16.44 7.07
C ARG A 18 8.44 15.86 6.91
N THR A 19 8.35 14.59 6.51
CA THR A 19 7.10 13.81 6.66
C THR A 19 6.78 13.69 8.16
N SER A 20 5.61 14.13 8.59
CA SER A 20 5.19 14.04 10.00
C SER A 20 4.91 12.58 10.39
N LEU A 21 5.01 12.25 11.68
CA LEU A 21 4.60 10.93 12.18
C LEU A 21 3.16 10.60 11.76
N HIS A 22 2.26 11.60 11.80
CA HIS A 22 0.89 11.47 11.31
C HIS A 22 0.85 11.01 9.85
N GLU A 23 1.58 11.67 8.96
CA GLU A 23 1.60 11.35 7.53
C GLU A 23 2.17 9.96 7.25
N VAL A 24 3.23 9.54 7.96
CA VAL A 24 3.77 8.18 7.85
C VAL A 24 2.73 7.14 8.29
N VAL A 25 2.03 7.40 9.39
CA VAL A 25 1.03 6.46 9.93
C VAL A 25 -0.21 6.41 9.03
N VAL A 26 -0.65 7.53 8.47
CA VAL A 26 -1.72 7.55 7.44
C VAL A 26 -1.31 6.70 6.25
N ASN A 27 -0.08 6.80 5.77
CA ASN A 27 0.41 5.99 4.64
C ASN A 27 0.51 4.50 5.00
N LEU A 28 0.94 4.15 6.22
CA LEU A 28 0.93 2.77 6.72
C LEU A 28 -0.48 2.17 6.77
N VAL A 29 -1.45 2.93 7.28
CA VAL A 29 -2.86 2.50 7.29
C VAL A 29 -3.40 2.37 5.87
N LEU A 30 -3.09 3.31 4.98
CA LEU A 30 -3.54 3.28 3.59
C LEU A 30 -3.01 2.05 2.84
N MET A 31 -1.72 1.73 2.98
CA MET A 31 -1.15 0.49 2.41
C MET A 31 -1.80 -0.76 2.99
N ARG A 32 -2.07 -0.79 4.30
CA ARG A 32 -2.73 -1.91 4.96
C ARG A 32 -4.14 -2.15 4.42
N GLU A 33 -4.97 -1.10 4.33
CA GLU A 33 -6.35 -1.22 3.85
C GLU A 33 -6.36 -1.65 2.38
N HIS A 34 -5.46 -1.11 1.56
CA HIS A 34 -5.29 -1.57 0.18
C HIS A 34 -4.89 -3.04 0.08
N ALA A 35 -3.91 -3.49 0.85
CA ALA A 35 -3.51 -4.89 0.87
C ALA A 35 -4.67 -5.83 1.25
N VAL A 36 -5.53 -5.42 2.20
CA VAL A 36 -6.74 -6.18 2.55
C VAL A 36 -7.71 -6.26 1.37
N ASP A 37 -7.93 -5.16 0.66
CA ASP A 37 -8.79 -5.16 -0.53
C ASP A 37 -8.19 -6.01 -1.67
N THR A 38 -6.88 -5.91 -1.92
CA THR A 38 -6.18 -6.77 -2.89
C THR A 38 -6.36 -8.24 -2.55
N ILE A 39 -6.11 -8.65 -1.30
CA ILE A 39 -6.29 -10.05 -0.86
C ILE A 39 -7.72 -10.52 -1.13
N ARG A 40 -8.71 -9.70 -0.81
CA ARG A 40 -10.12 -10.02 -1.04
C ARG A 40 -10.42 -10.18 -2.53
N LEU A 41 -10.00 -9.25 -3.37
CA LEU A 41 -10.24 -9.28 -4.80
C LEU A 41 -9.49 -10.43 -5.48
N THR A 42 -8.26 -10.70 -5.10
CA THR A 42 -7.48 -11.83 -5.63
C THR A 42 -8.15 -13.15 -5.33
N ARG A 43 -8.72 -13.34 -4.12
CA ARG A 43 -9.49 -14.54 -3.80
C ARG A 43 -10.73 -14.70 -4.69
N ILE A 44 -11.49 -13.62 -4.89
CA ILE A 44 -12.65 -13.63 -5.80
C ILE A 44 -12.21 -13.99 -7.24
N ARG A 45 -11.06 -13.48 -7.70
CA ARG A 45 -10.52 -13.78 -9.03
C ARG A 45 -10.06 -15.23 -9.15
N VAL A 46 -9.46 -15.81 -8.10
CA VAL A 46 -9.12 -17.24 -8.07
C VAL A 46 -10.38 -18.10 -8.17
N ASP A 47 -11.42 -17.76 -7.42
CA ASP A 47 -12.71 -18.47 -7.49
C ASP A 47 -13.34 -18.36 -8.88
N ALA A 48 -13.31 -17.16 -9.48
CA ALA A 48 -13.80 -16.92 -10.83
C ALA A 48 -13.00 -17.71 -11.88
N LEU A 49 -11.68 -17.79 -11.74
CA LEU A 49 -10.82 -18.56 -12.63
C LEU A 49 -11.09 -20.07 -12.53
N GLY A 50 -11.37 -20.57 -11.33
CA GLY A 50 -11.80 -21.97 -11.13
C GLY A 50 -13.16 -22.26 -11.77
N GLN A 51 -14.09 -21.30 -11.74
CA GLN A 51 -15.37 -21.41 -12.45
C GLN A 51 -15.18 -21.38 -13.98
N GLU A 52 -14.33 -20.49 -14.49
CA GLU A 52 -13.97 -20.40 -15.91
C GLU A 52 -13.35 -21.72 -16.41
N LEU A 53 -12.41 -22.30 -15.64
CA LEU A 53 -11.81 -23.59 -15.96
C LEU A 53 -12.86 -24.71 -16.01
N THR A 54 -13.75 -24.75 -15.02
CA THR A 54 -14.84 -25.75 -14.96
C THR A 54 -15.78 -25.61 -16.15
N HIS A 55 -16.16 -24.38 -16.49
CA HIS A 55 -17.02 -24.08 -17.63
C HIS A 55 -16.36 -24.50 -18.95
N THR A 56 -15.10 -24.10 -19.16
CA THR A 56 -14.33 -24.40 -20.37
C THR A 56 -14.17 -25.92 -20.55
N THR A 57 -13.87 -26.64 -19.47
CA THR A 57 -13.78 -28.11 -19.48
C THR A 57 -15.11 -28.75 -19.88
N ARG A 58 -16.23 -28.18 -19.43
CA ARG A 58 -17.56 -28.67 -19.78
C ARG A 58 -17.89 -28.42 -21.26
N GLU A 59 -17.63 -27.21 -21.75
CA GLU A 59 -17.88 -26.86 -23.16
C GLU A 59 -16.99 -27.65 -24.13
N SER A 60 -15.78 -27.99 -23.70
CA SER A 60 -14.86 -28.80 -24.49
C SER A 60 -15.06 -30.31 -24.35
N ASN A 61 -16.14 -30.76 -23.68
CA ASN A 61 -16.41 -32.18 -23.37
C ASN A 61 -15.22 -32.88 -22.68
N GLY A 62 -14.48 -32.15 -21.85
CA GLY A 62 -13.30 -32.65 -21.14
C GLY A 62 -11.98 -32.52 -21.89
N HIS A 63 -11.96 -31.94 -23.09
CA HIS A 63 -10.75 -31.77 -23.89
C HIS A 63 -10.22 -30.33 -23.85
N LEU A 64 -9.35 -30.05 -22.88
CA LEU A 64 -8.57 -28.82 -22.86
C LEU A 64 -7.29 -28.99 -23.67
N THR A 65 -6.91 -27.99 -24.45
CA THR A 65 -5.62 -27.96 -25.13
C THR A 65 -4.50 -27.61 -24.14
N CYS A 66 -3.25 -27.96 -24.47
CA CYS A 66 -2.10 -27.55 -23.68
C CYS A 66 -2.00 -26.02 -23.56
N GLU A 67 -2.36 -25.29 -24.62
CA GLU A 67 -2.36 -23.82 -24.61
C GLU A 67 -3.40 -23.25 -23.62
N GLN A 68 -4.60 -23.84 -23.56
CA GLN A 68 -5.62 -23.43 -22.60
C GLN A 68 -5.16 -23.69 -21.17
N LEU A 69 -4.60 -24.87 -20.90
CA LEU A 69 -4.06 -25.21 -19.58
C LEU A 69 -2.92 -24.27 -19.16
N SER A 70 -1.97 -24.01 -20.05
CA SER A 70 -0.88 -23.06 -19.81
C SER A 70 -1.40 -21.67 -19.47
N ALA A 71 -2.43 -21.18 -20.18
CA ALA A 71 -3.01 -19.88 -19.89
C ALA A 71 -3.69 -19.82 -18.50
N PHE A 72 -4.30 -20.93 -18.04
CA PHE A 72 -4.86 -21.01 -16.69
C PHE A 72 -3.75 -21.04 -15.63
N GLU A 73 -2.66 -21.76 -15.88
CA GLU A 73 -1.48 -21.81 -15.01
C GLU A 73 -0.86 -20.42 -14.84
N ASP A 74 -0.60 -19.70 -15.93
CA ASP A 74 -0.03 -18.35 -15.91
C ASP A 74 -0.91 -17.35 -15.13
N LYS A 75 -2.23 -17.39 -15.35
CA LYS A 75 -3.19 -16.57 -14.60
C LYS A 75 -3.17 -16.92 -13.10
N MET A 76 -3.10 -18.20 -12.76
CA MET A 76 -3.02 -18.65 -11.37
C MET A 76 -1.72 -18.20 -10.70
N GLU A 77 -0.57 -18.34 -11.36
CA GLU A 77 0.73 -17.91 -10.84
C GLU A 77 0.75 -16.40 -10.59
N THR A 78 0.19 -15.62 -11.53
CA THR A 78 0.06 -14.17 -11.38
C THR A 78 -0.78 -13.80 -10.16
N LEU A 79 -1.94 -14.44 -9.98
CA LEU A 79 -2.83 -14.20 -8.84
C LEU A 79 -2.18 -14.64 -7.52
N GLN A 80 -1.46 -15.77 -7.49
CA GLN A 80 -0.73 -16.22 -6.31
C GLN A 80 0.38 -15.24 -5.92
N THR A 81 1.12 -14.72 -6.90
CA THR A 81 2.16 -13.71 -6.68
C THR A 81 1.56 -12.42 -6.11
N GLN A 82 0.45 -11.95 -6.66
CA GLN A 82 -0.28 -10.79 -6.14
C GLN A 82 -0.76 -11.02 -4.70
N LEU A 83 -1.29 -12.21 -4.41
CA LEU A 83 -1.76 -12.58 -3.08
C LEU A 83 -0.63 -12.55 -2.05
N LEU A 84 0.51 -13.16 -2.38
CA LEU A 84 1.69 -13.20 -1.49
C LEU A 84 2.22 -11.80 -1.19
N LYS A 85 2.35 -10.96 -2.22
CA LYS A 85 2.77 -9.55 -2.05
C LYS A 85 1.82 -8.79 -1.13
N ALA A 86 0.52 -8.90 -1.36
CA ALA A 86 -0.48 -8.22 -0.54
C ALA A 86 -0.48 -8.73 0.91
N GLN A 87 -0.33 -10.04 1.14
CA GLN A 87 -0.20 -10.61 2.48
C GLN A 87 1.04 -10.10 3.21
N LEU A 88 2.17 -9.99 2.51
CA LEU A 88 3.40 -9.44 3.07
C LEU A 88 3.22 -7.97 3.49
N VAL A 89 2.65 -7.14 2.61
CA VAL A 89 2.35 -5.73 2.92
C VAL A 89 1.41 -5.62 4.12
N GLN A 90 0.33 -6.42 4.18
CA GLN A 90 -0.60 -6.42 5.30
C GLN A 90 0.10 -6.78 6.62
N ALA A 91 0.95 -7.80 6.61
CA ALA A 91 1.68 -8.26 7.79
C ALA A 91 2.67 -7.20 8.29
N LEU A 92 3.49 -6.64 7.39
CA LEU A 92 4.48 -5.61 7.72
C LEU A 92 3.83 -4.34 8.26
N THR A 93 2.82 -3.82 7.55
CA THR A 93 2.10 -2.61 7.98
C THR A 93 1.38 -2.81 9.31
N SER A 94 0.81 -3.99 9.56
CA SER A 94 0.20 -4.30 10.86
C SER A 94 1.24 -4.32 11.97
N HIS A 95 2.41 -4.91 11.73
CA HIS A 95 3.52 -4.90 12.68
C HIS A 95 3.99 -3.47 13.01
N PHE A 96 4.15 -2.61 12.01
CA PHE A 96 4.58 -1.23 12.24
C PHE A 96 3.55 -0.38 12.98
N LEU A 97 2.26 -0.53 12.63
CA LEU A 97 1.20 0.18 13.35
C LEU A 97 1.16 -0.24 14.83
N ASP A 98 1.39 -1.52 15.11
CA ASP A 98 1.50 -2.04 16.48
C ASP A 98 2.65 -1.42 17.27
N VAL A 99 3.79 -1.18 16.62
CA VAL A 99 4.94 -0.49 17.23
C VAL A 99 4.59 0.96 17.55
N VAL A 100 3.97 1.67 16.61
CA VAL A 100 3.62 3.09 16.77
C VAL A 100 2.56 3.33 17.84
N ILE A 101 1.51 2.50 17.87
CA ILE A 101 0.42 2.63 18.85
C ILE A 101 0.95 2.44 20.28
N ARG A 102 1.94 1.57 20.45
CA ARG A 102 2.58 1.32 21.76
C ARG A 102 3.60 2.38 22.14
N TRP A 103 3.92 3.32 21.24
CA TRP A 103 4.89 4.38 21.51
C TRP A 103 4.27 5.46 22.42
N PRO A 104 4.81 5.70 23.64
CA PRO A 104 4.18 6.54 24.65
C PRO A 104 3.94 8.00 24.24
N SER A 105 4.76 8.54 23.34
CA SER A 105 4.68 9.93 22.87
C SER A 105 3.96 10.11 21.52
N SER A 106 3.28 9.07 21.02
CA SER A 106 2.64 9.12 19.70
C SER A 106 1.51 10.15 19.63
N ASN A 107 0.69 10.31 20.69
CA ASN A 107 -0.48 11.21 20.74
C ASN A 107 -1.38 11.15 19.47
N LEU A 108 -1.39 10.00 18.79
CA LEU A 108 -2.08 9.83 17.51
C LEU A 108 -3.54 9.45 17.73
N ASP A 109 -4.45 10.22 17.14
CA ASP A 109 -5.84 9.79 17.01
C ASP A 109 -5.98 8.80 15.85
N MET A 110 -5.81 7.51 16.18
CA MET A 110 -5.94 6.41 15.22
C MET A 110 -7.32 6.35 14.56
N ARG A 111 -8.39 6.90 15.16
CA ARG A 111 -9.70 6.96 14.53
C ARG A 111 -9.71 7.96 13.37
N THR A 112 -9.15 9.14 13.59
CA THR A 112 -9.01 10.17 12.56
C THR A 112 -8.06 9.73 11.46
N ILE A 113 -6.92 9.14 11.80
CA ILE A 113 -5.95 8.58 10.83
C ILE A 113 -6.60 7.52 9.94
N ARG A 114 -7.35 6.55 10.52
CA ARG A 114 -8.04 5.53 9.72
C ARG A 114 -9.09 6.13 8.81
N LYS A 115 -9.84 7.13 9.29
CA LYS A 115 -10.83 7.84 8.48
C LYS A 115 -10.15 8.54 7.30
N GLU A 116 -9.05 9.24 7.55
CA GLU A 116 -8.27 9.92 6.53
C GLU A 116 -7.70 8.95 5.49
N ALA A 117 -7.07 7.86 5.93
CA ALA A 117 -6.54 6.83 5.05
C ALA A 117 -7.62 6.24 4.13
N ARG A 118 -8.83 6.00 4.66
CA ARG A 118 -9.97 5.54 3.86
C ARG A 118 -10.45 6.56 2.86
N MET A 119 -10.53 7.84 3.23
CA MET A 119 -10.89 8.91 2.28
C MET A 119 -9.85 9.03 1.16
N ARG A 120 -8.55 8.95 1.50
CA ARG A 120 -7.46 8.96 0.50
C ARG A 120 -7.51 7.72 -0.42
N LEU A 121 -7.82 6.55 0.13
CA LEU A 121 -8.04 5.32 -0.64
C LEU A 121 -9.24 5.48 -1.58
N GLN A 122 -10.38 5.97 -1.08
CA GLN A 122 -11.58 6.20 -1.87
C GLN A 122 -11.37 7.23 -2.97
N ALA A 123 -10.74 8.38 -2.67
CA ALA A 123 -10.42 9.40 -3.67
C ALA A 123 -9.50 8.89 -4.79
N ARG A 124 -8.61 7.93 -4.49
CA ARG A 124 -7.79 7.27 -5.51
C ARG A 124 -8.57 6.26 -6.34
N LEU A 125 -9.61 5.67 -5.78
CA LEU A 125 -10.51 4.73 -6.48
C LEU A 125 -11.60 5.44 -7.30
N GLU A 126 -11.92 6.70 -6.99
CA GLU A 126 -12.98 7.51 -7.62
C GLU A 126 -12.53 8.28 -8.88
N MET A 127 -11.31 8.07 -9.38
CA MET A 127 -10.85 8.66 -10.64
C MET A 127 -11.12 7.69 -11.82
N ASP A 128 -12.37 7.68 -12.28
CA ASP A 128 -12.81 7.54 -13.68
C ASP A 128 -14.35 7.54 -13.76
N ASP A 129 -14.92 8.56 -14.41
CA ASP A 129 -16.36 8.72 -14.67
C ASP A 129 -17.01 7.59 -15.50
N ASP A 130 -16.22 6.62 -16.00
CA ASP A 130 -16.69 5.50 -16.83
C ASP A 130 -17.02 4.21 -16.05
N GLY A 131 -16.91 4.21 -14.71
CA GLY A 131 -17.32 3.06 -13.88
C GLY A 131 -16.55 1.75 -14.14
N ARG A 132 -15.49 1.79 -14.94
CA ARG A 132 -14.54 0.70 -15.10
C ARG A 132 -13.49 0.82 -14.00
N ARG A 133 -13.56 -0.04 -12.99
CA ARG A 133 -12.41 -0.29 -12.11
C ARG A 133 -11.21 -0.63 -12.99
N ARG A 134 -10.23 0.27 -13.10
CA ARG A 134 -8.91 -0.09 -13.62
C ARG A 134 -8.33 -1.12 -12.65
N ASN A 135 -8.49 -2.38 -13.03
CA ASN A 135 -7.90 -3.51 -12.32
C ASN A 135 -6.37 -3.45 -12.34
N ASP A 136 -5.80 -2.57 -13.17
CA ASP A 136 -4.36 -2.43 -13.45
C ASP A 136 -3.70 -1.32 -12.61
N ASP A 137 -4.46 -0.46 -11.91
CA ASP A 137 -3.90 0.63 -11.10
C ASP A 137 -3.45 0.19 -9.68
N TYR A 138 -3.63 -1.10 -9.35
CA TYR A 138 -3.17 -1.69 -8.07
C TYR A 138 -1.63 -1.63 -7.91
N ASP A 139 -0.89 -1.49 -9.01
CA ASP A 139 0.57 -1.34 -9.01
C ASP A 139 1.04 0.10 -8.66
N SER A 140 0.14 1.08 -8.59
CA SER A 140 0.47 2.50 -8.31
C SER A 140 0.25 2.91 -6.84
N PHE A 141 0.12 1.94 -5.92
CA PHE A 141 0.01 2.23 -4.48
C PHE A 141 1.33 2.77 -3.90
N PRO A 142 1.28 3.68 -2.90
CA PRO A 142 2.45 4.44 -2.51
C PRO A 142 3.51 3.53 -1.92
N SER A 143 4.75 3.76 -2.39
CA SER A 143 6.06 3.42 -1.83
C SER A 143 6.12 2.09 -1.09
N ASP A 144 6.86 1.15 -1.68
CA ASP A 144 7.38 -0.07 -1.06
C ASP A 144 7.34 -0.04 0.49
N PRO A 145 6.68 -1.01 1.16
CA PRO A 145 6.62 -1.07 2.63
C PRO A 145 7.97 -0.88 3.32
N GLU A 146 9.09 -1.23 2.66
CA GLU A 146 10.44 -0.97 3.16
C GLU A 146 10.77 0.52 3.26
N THR A 147 10.35 1.33 2.29
CA THR A 147 10.55 2.79 2.27
C THR A 147 9.75 3.47 3.38
N ALA A 148 8.50 3.03 3.58
CA ALA A 148 7.66 3.51 4.67
C ALA A 148 8.23 3.11 6.04
N MET A 149 8.78 1.89 6.17
CA MET A 149 9.47 1.43 7.37
C MET A 149 10.71 2.27 7.66
N SER A 150 11.58 2.49 6.66
CA SER A 150 12.79 3.30 6.81
C SER A 150 12.46 4.72 7.30
N SER A 151 11.40 5.31 6.72
CA SER A 151 10.89 6.62 7.14
C SER A 151 10.37 6.60 8.57
N LEU A 152 9.62 5.56 8.97
CA LEU A 152 9.12 5.40 10.32
C LEU A 152 10.24 5.24 11.35
N MET A 153 11.20 4.35 11.08
CA MET A 153 12.34 4.09 11.98
C MET A 153 13.22 5.34 12.14
N SER A 154 13.42 6.10 11.06
CA SER A 154 14.12 7.39 11.11
C SER A 154 13.42 8.39 12.02
N LEU A 155 12.09 8.49 11.95
CA LEU A 155 11.30 9.38 12.80
C LEU A 155 11.28 8.93 14.26
N LEU A 156 11.07 7.64 14.52
CA LEU A 156 11.08 7.10 15.89
C LEU A 156 12.44 7.32 16.55
N THR A 157 13.54 7.13 15.83
CA THR A 157 14.90 7.41 16.33
C THR A 157 15.08 8.89 16.67
N LYS A 158 14.57 9.80 15.84
CA LYS A 158 14.63 11.26 16.10
C LYS A 158 13.77 11.70 17.29
N MET A 159 12.70 10.95 17.59
CA MET A 159 11.79 11.24 18.70
C MET A 159 12.20 10.59 20.03
N ALA A 160 13.19 9.69 20.02
CA ALA A 160 13.72 9.01 21.20
C ALA A 160 14.88 9.77 21.90
N VAL A 161 15.24 10.94 21.39
CA VAL A 161 16.24 11.89 21.94
C VAL A 161 15.53 13.07 22.57
#